data_AF-A0A964W5A5-F1
#
_entry.id   AF-A0A964W5A5-F1
#
_cell.length_a   1.000
_cell.length_b   1.000
_cell.length_c   1.000
_cell.angle_alpha   90.00
_cell.angle_beta   90.00
_cell.angle_gamma   90.00
#
_symmetry.space_group_name_H-M   'P 1'
#
loop_
_entity.id
_entity.type
_entity.pdbx_description
1 polymer ?
#
loop_
_entity_poly.entity_id
_entity_poly.type
_entity_poly.pdbx_seq_one_letter_code
_entity_poly.pdbx_strand_id
1 'polypeptide(L)'
;MRTIKTLRDIELLKEASAVRGDILQQMEEHFKHIYKNIGEEDGIAVEEFFLVDSGIIVLLEAGDNVADLAEIGLNPKDNGLLGATPEWINEQKLENCTLITVCVLCNNEYALSIFLERGKFGQEVENWISENM
;
A
#
# COMPACT_ATOMS: atom_id res chain seq x y z
N MET A 1 -4.43 -6.17 8.64
CA MET A 1 -3.55 -5.76 7.52
C MET A 1 -3.61 -6.80 6.43
N ARG A 2 -3.61 -6.36 5.18
CA ARG A 2 -3.54 -7.24 4.00
C ARG A 2 -2.32 -6.91 3.17
N THR A 3 -1.64 -7.94 2.69
CA THR A 3 -0.50 -7.80 1.77
C THR A 3 -0.90 -8.34 0.40
N ILE A 4 -0.59 -7.58 -0.64
CA ILE A 4 -0.85 -7.92 -2.03
C ILE A 4 0.49 -8.08 -2.73
N LYS A 5 0.68 -9.25 -3.34
CA LYS A 5 1.89 -9.62 -4.08
C LYS A 5 1.59 -9.87 -5.55
N THR A 6 0.36 -10.24 -5.87
CA THR A 6 -0.10 -10.61 -7.22
C THR A 6 -1.43 -9.97 -7.56
N LEU A 7 -1.76 -9.96 -8.85
CA LEU A 7 -3.10 -9.63 -9.31
C LEU A 7 -4.15 -10.60 -8.72
N ARG A 8 -3.79 -11.88 -8.58
CA ARG A 8 -4.68 -12.90 -7.99
C ARG A 8 -5.08 -12.58 -6.56
N ASP A 9 -4.20 -12.00 -5.76
CA ASP A 9 -4.54 -11.57 -4.39
C ASP A 9 -5.68 -10.54 -4.39
N ILE A 10 -5.65 -9.60 -5.35
CA ILE A 10 -6.71 -8.59 -5.52
C ILE A 10 -8.02 -9.25 -5.96
N GLU A 11 -7.96 -10.19 -6.91
CA GLU A 11 -9.14 -10.94 -7.37
C GLU A 11 -9.79 -11.73 -6.23
N LEU A 12 -9.00 -12.40 -5.40
CA LEU A 12 -9.49 -13.13 -4.23
C LEU A 12 -10.19 -12.19 -3.23
N LEU A 13 -9.70 -10.98 -3.03
CA LEU A 13 -10.36 -9.99 -2.18
C LEU A 13 -11.69 -9.50 -2.77
N LYS A 14 -11.77 -9.36 -4.10
CA LYS A 14 -13.04 -9.06 -4.79
C LYS A 14 -14.04 -10.19 -4.64
N GLU A 15 -13.63 -11.43 -4.88
CA GLU A 15 -14.46 -12.63 -4.72
C GLU A 15 -15.00 -12.75 -3.29
N ALA A 16 -14.16 -12.47 -2.29
CA ALA A 16 -14.53 -12.52 -0.88
C ALA A 16 -15.40 -11.32 -0.43
N SER A 17 -15.53 -10.26 -1.24
CA SER A 17 -16.16 -8.99 -0.83
C SER A 17 -15.62 -8.44 0.50
N ALA A 18 -14.35 -8.73 0.80
CA ALA A 18 -13.73 -8.45 2.10
C ALA A 18 -13.26 -6.99 2.22
N VAL A 19 -13.04 -6.33 1.08
CA VAL A 19 -12.61 -4.94 0.96
C VAL A 19 -13.56 -4.25 -0.03
N ARG A 20 -13.79 -2.95 0.18
CA ARG A 20 -14.64 -2.16 -0.71
C ARG A 20 -14.10 -2.14 -2.15
N GLY A 21 -15.01 -2.23 -3.11
CA GLY A 21 -14.66 -2.32 -4.53
C GLY A 21 -13.89 -1.11 -5.07
N ASP A 22 -14.19 0.09 -4.57
CA ASP A 22 -13.49 1.32 -4.97
C ASP A 22 -12.02 1.33 -4.51
N ILE A 23 -11.74 0.89 -3.28
CA ILE A 23 -10.37 0.71 -2.77
C ILE A 23 -9.63 -0.38 -3.58
N LEU A 24 -10.28 -1.52 -3.83
CA LEU A 24 -9.69 -2.60 -4.63
C LEU A 24 -9.36 -2.17 -6.06
N GLN A 25 -10.21 -1.33 -6.66
CA GLN A 25 -9.94 -0.75 -7.98
C GLN A 25 -8.66 0.09 -7.96
N GLN A 26 -8.48 0.93 -6.94
CA GLN A 26 -7.27 1.75 -6.81
C GLN A 26 -6.00 0.90 -6.63
N MET A 27 -6.09 -0.15 -5.83
CA MET A 27 -4.97 -1.08 -5.64
C MET A 27 -4.63 -1.83 -6.94
N GLU A 28 -5.63 -2.21 -7.74
CA GLU A 28 -5.41 -2.85 -9.04
C GLU A 28 -4.80 -1.90 -10.07
N GLU A 29 -5.29 -0.66 -10.12
CA GLU A 29 -4.73 0.39 -10.99
C GLU A 29 -3.26 0.64 -10.64
N HIS A 30 -2.94 0.70 -9.35
CA HIS A 30 -1.57 0.84 -8.87
C HIS A 30 -0.70 -0.38 -9.20
N PHE A 31 -1.21 -1.61 -9.00
CA PHE A 31 -0.52 -2.84 -9.38
C PHE A 31 -0.18 -2.85 -10.88
N LYS A 32 -1.15 -2.50 -11.74
CA LYS A 32 -0.95 -2.43 -13.20
C LYS A 32 0.04 -1.34 -13.59
N HIS A 33 0.07 -0.22 -12.86
CA HIS A 33 1.06 0.82 -13.07
C HIS A 33 2.48 0.31 -12.78
N ILE A 34 2.68 -0.40 -11.67
CA ILE A 34 3.96 -1.03 -11.36
C ILE A 34 4.33 -2.04 -12.46
N TYR A 35 3.43 -2.97 -12.78
CA TYR A 35 3.64 -3.96 -13.85
C TYR A 35 4.07 -3.32 -15.16
N LYS A 36 3.40 -2.26 -15.59
CA LYS A 36 3.74 -1.56 -16.84
C LYS A 36 5.16 -0.98 -16.84
N ASN A 37 5.63 -0.50 -15.68
CA ASN A 37 6.93 0.16 -15.59
C ASN A 37 8.10 -0.82 -15.45
N ILE A 38 7.88 -2.01 -14.86
CA ILE A 38 9.00 -2.95 -14.57
C ILE A 38 8.74 -4.39 -15.04
N GLY A 39 7.50 -4.86 -15.08
CA GLY A 39 7.16 -6.24 -15.48
C GLY A 39 6.96 -6.41 -16.99
N GLU A 40 6.33 -5.45 -17.65
CA GLU A 40 6.05 -5.49 -19.09
C GLU A 40 7.34 -5.45 -19.91
N GLU A 41 8.33 -4.66 -19.49
CA GLU A 41 9.64 -4.58 -20.15
C GLU A 41 10.42 -5.90 -20.10
N ASP A 42 10.21 -6.69 -19.05
CA ASP A 42 10.81 -8.03 -18.87
C ASP A 42 10.04 -9.14 -19.60
N GLY A 43 8.93 -8.81 -20.28
CA GLY A 43 8.11 -9.77 -21.04
C GLY A 43 7.34 -10.76 -20.18
N ILE A 44 7.16 -10.47 -18.89
CA ILE A 44 6.41 -11.29 -17.93
C ILE A 44 4.91 -11.09 -18.19
N ALA A 45 4.10 -12.15 -18.15
CA ALA A 45 2.64 -11.99 -18.20
C ALA A 45 2.13 -11.34 -16.90
N VAL A 46 1.12 -10.47 -16.98
CA VAL A 46 0.60 -9.75 -15.79
C VAL A 46 0.09 -10.69 -14.70
N GLU A 47 -0.38 -11.89 -15.08
CA GLU A 47 -0.84 -12.93 -14.16
C GLU A 47 0.31 -13.64 -13.44
N GLU A 48 1.51 -13.62 -14.03
CA GLU A 48 2.74 -14.21 -13.48
C GLU A 48 3.60 -13.15 -12.74
N PHE A 49 3.26 -11.87 -12.87
CA PHE A 49 3.98 -10.77 -12.25
C PHE A 49 3.82 -10.78 -10.72
N PHE A 50 4.96 -10.67 -10.02
CA PHE A 50 5.05 -10.79 -8.58
C PHE A 50 5.79 -9.60 -7.97
N LEU A 51 5.15 -8.92 -7.02
CA LEU A 51 5.69 -7.69 -6.43
C LEU A 51 6.81 -7.90 -5.39
N VAL A 52 7.09 -9.13 -4.96
CA VAL A 52 8.03 -9.34 -3.85
C VAL A 52 9.46 -8.89 -4.16
N ASP A 53 9.84 -8.83 -5.43
CA ASP A 53 11.18 -8.36 -5.80
C ASP A 53 11.26 -6.84 -5.96
N SER A 54 10.13 -6.14 -6.04
CA SER A 54 10.08 -4.69 -6.35
C SER A 54 9.41 -3.84 -5.27
N GLY A 55 8.68 -4.48 -4.35
CA GLY A 55 7.91 -3.81 -3.31
C GLY A 55 6.44 -4.18 -3.33
N ILE A 56 5.96 -4.72 -2.22
CA ILE A 56 4.57 -5.17 -2.07
C ILE A 56 3.61 -3.99 -1.89
N ILE A 57 2.34 -4.24 -2.22
CA ILE A 57 1.23 -3.37 -1.84
C ILE A 57 0.68 -3.84 -0.50
N VAL A 58 0.39 -2.90 0.39
CA VAL A 58 -0.16 -3.17 1.72
C VAL A 58 -1.43 -2.35 1.91
N LEU A 59 -2.48 -2.97 2.44
CA LEU A 59 -3.67 -2.26 2.91
C LEU A 59 -3.73 -2.35 4.44
N LEU A 60 -3.64 -1.19 5.08
CA LEU A 60 -3.90 -1.04 6.52
C LEU A 60 -5.40 -0.84 6.74
N GLU A 61 -5.96 -1.68 7.60
CA GLU A 61 -7.36 -1.65 8.01
C GLU A 61 -7.48 -1.09 9.44
N ALA A 62 -8.67 -0.59 9.78
CA ALA A 62 -8.91 -0.08 11.13
C ALA A 62 -8.61 -1.17 12.18
N GLY A 63 -7.76 -0.83 13.16
CA GLY A 63 -7.30 -1.75 14.20
C GLY A 63 -5.88 -2.29 13.98
N ASP A 64 -5.29 -2.08 12.79
CA ASP A 64 -3.87 -2.40 12.57
C ASP A 64 -2.96 -1.44 13.35
N ASN A 65 -1.84 -1.97 13.85
CA ASN A 65 -0.87 -1.21 14.62
C ASN A 65 0.15 -0.53 13.70
N VAL A 66 -0.08 0.73 13.36
CA VAL A 66 0.83 1.52 12.49
C VAL A 66 2.23 1.70 13.07
N ALA A 67 2.38 1.57 14.40
CA ALA A 67 3.67 1.66 15.07
C ALA A 67 4.45 0.33 15.06
N ASP A 68 3.82 -0.79 14.70
CA ASP A 68 4.49 -2.09 14.56
C ASP A 68 4.08 -2.78 13.26
N LEU A 69 4.88 -2.54 12.23
CA LEU A 69 4.71 -3.07 10.89
C LEU A 69 5.95 -3.88 10.48
N ALA A 70 6.57 -4.56 11.45
CA ALA A 70 7.84 -5.25 11.26
C ALA A 70 7.77 -6.34 10.16
N GLU A 71 6.60 -6.94 9.95
CA GLU A 71 6.36 -7.97 8.93
C GLU A 71 6.52 -7.46 7.49
N ILE A 72 6.40 -6.15 7.27
CA ILE A 72 6.67 -5.49 5.99
C ILE A 72 7.96 -4.66 6.02
N GLY A 73 8.79 -4.82 7.05
CA GLY A 73 10.09 -4.16 7.17
C GLY A 73 10.08 -2.80 7.89
N LEU A 74 8.94 -2.36 8.44
CA LEU A 74 8.84 -1.11 9.21
C LEU A 74 8.87 -1.39 10.71
N ASN A 75 10.06 -1.25 11.31
CA ASN A 75 10.33 -1.74 12.67
C ASN A 75 9.68 -0.86 13.76
N PRO A 76 9.11 -1.45 14.82
CA PRO A 76 8.57 -0.69 15.95
C PRO A 76 9.61 0.12 16.72
N LYS A 77 10.89 -0.28 16.70
CA LYS A 77 11.98 0.50 17.30
C LYS A 77 12.17 1.86 16.62
N ASP A 78 11.82 1.93 15.35
CA ASP A 78 11.90 3.12 14.52
C ASP A 78 10.51 3.75 14.33
N ASN A 79 9.56 3.45 15.23
CA ASN A 79 8.19 3.96 15.20
C ASN A 79 7.35 3.55 13.97
N GLY A 80 7.64 2.38 13.38
CA GLY A 80 6.82 1.79 12.31
C GLY A 80 6.63 2.73 11.11
N LEU A 81 5.38 2.95 10.70
CA LEU A 81 5.05 3.90 9.63
C LEU A 81 5.45 5.34 9.98
N LEU A 82 5.29 5.73 11.23
CA LEU A 82 5.44 7.12 11.66
C LEU A 82 6.90 7.58 11.73
N GLY A 83 7.85 6.66 11.85
CA GLY A 83 9.28 6.99 11.70
C GLY A 83 9.84 6.70 10.31
N ALA A 84 9.03 6.16 9.40
CA ALA A 84 9.41 6.05 8.00
C ALA A 84 9.40 7.43 7.33
N THR A 85 10.34 7.67 6.42
CA THR A 85 10.31 8.84 5.52
C THR A 85 9.62 8.42 4.22
N PRO A 86 8.44 8.96 3.90
CA PRO A 86 7.76 8.63 2.67
C PRO A 86 8.47 9.30 1.48
N GLU A 87 8.53 8.59 0.35
CA GLU A 87 8.98 9.15 -0.92
C GLU A 87 7.90 10.07 -1.51
N TRP A 88 6.64 9.65 -1.39
CA TRP A 88 5.49 10.47 -1.73
C TRP A 88 4.26 10.00 -0.97
N ILE A 89 3.31 10.92 -0.79
CA ILE A 89 1.97 10.65 -0.29
C ILE A 89 0.96 11.18 -1.31
N ASN A 90 -0.01 10.35 -1.67
CA ASN A 90 -1.13 10.75 -2.51
C ASN A 90 -2.45 10.63 -1.73
N GLU A 91 -3.31 11.63 -1.91
CA GLU A 91 -4.67 11.63 -1.36
C GLU A 91 -5.69 11.51 -2.48
N GLN A 92 -6.60 10.53 -2.36
CA GLN A 92 -7.69 10.34 -3.29
C GLN A 92 -9.04 10.31 -2.58
N LYS A 93 -9.95 11.18 -3.03
CA LYS A 93 -11.33 11.20 -2.55
C LYS A 93 -12.15 10.15 -3.30
N LEU A 94 -12.59 9.14 -2.57
CA LEU A 94 -13.57 8.15 -3.03
C LEU A 94 -14.97 8.55 -2.56
N GLU A 95 -16.00 7.84 -3.00
CA GLU A 95 -17.39 8.18 -2.68
C GLU A 95 -17.65 8.24 -1.16
N ASN A 96 -17.13 7.26 -0.41
CA ASN A 96 -17.41 7.10 1.02
C ASN A 96 -16.17 7.19 1.93
N CYS A 97 -14.99 7.49 1.39
CA CYS A 97 -13.78 7.71 2.18
C CYS A 97 -12.74 8.53 1.43
N THR A 98 -11.72 8.95 2.16
CA THR A 98 -10.48 9.47 1.58
C THR A 98 -9.42 8.40 1.72
N LEU A 99 -8.94 7.89 0.60
CA LEU A 99 -7.88 6.89 0.54
C LEU A 99 -6.54 7.62 0.44
N ILE A 100 -5.61 7.25 1.31
CA ILE A 100 -4.23 7.71 1.31
C ILE A 100 -3.36 6.58 0.79
N THR A 101 -2.48 6.90 -0.16
CA THR A 101 -1.44 5.99 -0.62
C THR A 101 -0.09 6.61 -0.27
N VAL A 102 0.72 5.85 0.45
CA VAL A 102 2.07 6.23 0.86
C VAL A 102 3.05 5.33 0.15
N CYS A 103 4.07 5.92 -0.48
CA CYS A 103 5.23 5.17 -0.93
C CYS A 103 6.38 5.32 0.06
N VAL A 104 6.96 4.21 0.50
CA VAL A 104 8.14 4.18 1.36
C VAL A 104 9.23 3.39 0.67
N LEU A 105 10.37 4.03 0.40
CA LEU A 105 11.56 3.34 -0.09
C LEU A 105 12.24 2.63 1.08
N CYS A 106 12.26 1.30 1.07
CA CYS A 106 12.99 0.52 2.07
C CYS A 106 14.48 0.43 1.74
N ASN A 107 14.80 0.38 0.45
CA ASN A 107 16.15 0.43 -0.09
C ASN A 107 16.10 0.87 -1.57
N ASN A 108 17.24 0.78 -2.27
CA ASN A 108 17.38 1.23 -3.66
C ASN A 108 16.51 0.46 -4.68
N GLU A 109 16.05 -0.74 -4.34
CA GLU A 109 15.36 -1.66 -5.25
C GLU A 109 13.98 -2.08 -4.73
N TYR A 110 13.55 -1.58 -3.56
CA TYR A 110 12.34 -2.04 -2.89
C TYR A 110 11.52 -0.88 -2.30
N ALA A 111 10.29 -0.71 -2.79
CA ALA A 111 9.39 0.35 -2.37
C ALA A 111 8.01 -0.19 -1.93
N LEU A 112 7.64 0.04 -0.67
CA LEU A 112 6.30 -0.30 -0.17
C LEU A 112 5.27 0.70 -0.68
N SER A 113 4.14 0.20 -1.15
CA SER A 113 2.96 1.02 -1.42
C SER A 113 1.87 0.72 -0.39
N ILE A 114 1.70 1.63 0.58
CA ILE A 114 0.82 1.44 1.73
C ILE A 114 -0.45 2.26 1.53
N PHE A 115 -1.58 1.57 1.51
CA PHE A 115 -2.91 2.14 1.41
C PHE A 115 -3.56 2.18 2.80
N LEU A 116 -4.17 3.31 3.13
CA LEU A 116 -4.93 3.47 4.37
C LEU A 116 -6.06 4.49 4.20
N GLU A 117 -7.16 4.29 4.93
CA GLU A 117 -8.24 5.27 4.97
C GLU A 117 -7.94 6.39 5.98
N ARG A 118 -8.11 7.63 5.53
CA ARG A 118 -7.96 8.81 6.39
C ARG A 118 -8.95 8.76 7.56
N GLY A 119 -8.50 9.14 8.75
CA GLY A 119 -9.25 9.19 9.99
C GLY A 119 -9.39 7.86 10.73
N LYS A 120 -8.78 6.76 10.26
CA LYS A 120 -8.91 5.43 10.88
C LYS A 120 -7.83 5.07 11.91
N PHE A 121 -6.74 5.83 11.97
CA PHE A 121 -5.55 5.47 12.76
C PHE A 121 -5.16 6.50 13.83
N GLY A 122 -6.06 7.43 14.14
CA GLY A 122 -5.85 8.44 15.18
C GLY A 122 -5.06 9.66 14.72
N GLN A 123 -5.00 10.67 15.59
CA GLN A 123 -4.52 12.01 15.24
C GLN A 123 -3.03 12.06 14.88
N GLU A 124 -2.22 11.17 15.47
CA GLU A 124 -0.78 11.13 15.20
C GLU A 124 -0.49 10.79 13.72
N VAL A 125 -1.20 9.80 13.17
CA VAL A 125 -1.10 9.44 11.76
C VAL A 125 -1.60 10.58 10.86
N GLU A 126 -2.69 11.25 11.25
CA GLU A 126 -3.20 12.40 10.49
C GLU A 126 -2.21 13.56 10.42
N ASN A 127 -1.49 13.81 11.52
CA ASN A 127 -0.45 14.83 11.56
C ASN A 127 0.72 14.41 10.66
N TRP A 128 1.19 13.16 10.80
CA TRP A 128 2.27 12.63 9.98
C TRP A 128 1.96 12.68 8.48
N ILE A 129 0.74 12.32 8.06
CA ILE A 129 0.30 12.46 6.66
C ILE A 129 0.38 13.92 6.21
N SER A 130 -0.10 14.85 7.04
CA SER A 130 -0.16 16.28 6.69
C SER A 130 1.22 16.95 6.64
N GLU A 131 2.17 16.47 7.44
CA GLU A 131 3.54 16.98 7.50
C GLU A 131 4.41 16.51 6.32
N ASN A 132 4.05 15.38 5.70
CA ASN A 132 4.82 14.75 4.63
C ASN A 132 4.13 14.79 3.25
N MET A 133 3.03 15.53 3.12
CA MET A 133 2.29 15.72 1.86
C MET A 133 2.81 16.93 1.07
#